data_AF-A0A9D2HYY0-F1
#
_entry.id   AF-A0A9D2HYY0-F1
#
_cell.length_a   1.000
_cell.length_b   1.000
_cell.length_c   1.000
_cell.angle_alpha   90.00
_cell.angle_beta   90.00
_cell.angle_gamma   90.00
#
_symmetry.space_group_name_H-M   'P 1'
#
loop_
_entity.id
_entity.type
_entity.pdbx_description
1 polymer ?
#
loop_
_entity_poly.entity_id
_entity_poly.type
_entity_poly.pdbx_seq_one_letter_code
_entity_poly.pdbx_strand_id
1 'polypeptide(L)'
;MLVVTDAQFKSNPQAYLDRVDEGEEVLLQRSEGQRYLIIPAQDEPSDQEDYFLEPDEDLERAISLDEFREGALQHIRELYRRKA
;
A
#
# COMPACT_ATOMS: atom_id res chain seq x y z
N MET A 1 1.17 11.10 -13.31
CA MET A 1 1.97 11.62 -12.18
C MET A 1 2.76 12.86 -12.60
N LEU A 2 2.32 14.03 -12.16
CA LEU A 2 2.91 15.35 -12.40
C LEU A 2 3.76 15.76 -11.19
N VAL A 3 5.03 16.14 -11.39
CA VAL A 3 5.90 16.61 -10.30
C VAL A 3 5.96 18.13 -10.31
N VAL A 4 5.59 18.77 -9.20
CA VAL A 4 5.52 20.23 -9.07
C VAL A 4 6.36 20.70 -7.88
N THR A 5 7.04 21.82 -8.03
CA THR A 5 7.77 22.45 -6.92
C THR A 5 6.84 23.32 -6.07
N ASP A 6 7.20 23.58 -4.82
CA ASP A 6 6.46 24.49 -3.92
C ASP A 6 6.18 25.86 -4.56
N ALA A 7 7.13 26.40 -5.31
CA ALA A 7 6.96 27.68 -6.01
C ALA A 7 5.91 27.59 -7.14
N GLN A 8 5.90 26.49 -7.90
CA GLN A 8 4.91 26.26 -8.97
C GLN A 8 3.52 25.98 -8.40
N PHE A 9 3.43 25.24 -7.30
CA PHE A 9 2.17 24.93 -6.65
C PHE A 9 1.53 26.19 -6.05
N LYS A 10 2.33 27.05 -5.41
CA LYS A 10 1.85 28.31 -4.83
C LYS A 10 1.38 29.34 -5.86
N SER A 11 1.90 29.29 -7.10
CA SER A 11 1.51 30.25 -8.13
C SER A 11 0.12 29.99 -8.69
N ASN A 12 -0.31 28.73 -8.73
CA ASN A 12 -1.64 28.36 -9.21
C ASN A 12 -2.15 27.06 -8.56
N PRO A 13 -2.52 27.09 -7.27
CA PRO A 13 -2.90 25.88 -6.53
C PRO A 13 -4.17 25.23 -7.09
N GLN A 14 -5.13 26.03 -7.57
CA GLN A 14 -6.41 25.54 -8.09
C GLN A 14 -6.23 24.64 -9.31
N ALA A 15 -5.41 25.05 -10.29
CA ALA A 15 -5.21 24.26 -11.50
C ALA A 15 -4.57 22.89 -11.25
N TYR A 16 -3.82 22.72 -10.14
CA TYR A 16 -3.30 21.41 -9.77
C TYR A 16 -4.34 20.56 -9.05
N LEU A 17 -5.23 21.17 -8.27
CA LEU A 17 -6.35 20.46 -7.65
C LEU A 17 -7.36 20.00 -8.71
N ASP A 18 -7.69 20.84 -9.69
CA ASP A 18 -8.58 20.47 -10.80
C ASP A 18 -8.05 19.24 -11.57
N ARG A 19 -6.72 19.16 -11.76
CA ARG A 19 -6.08 17.99 -12.39
C ARG A 19 -6.13 16.73 -11.52
N VAL A 20 -6.01 16.90 -10.21
CA VAL A 20 -6.16 15.81 -9.25
C VAL A 20 -7.60 15.29 -9.28
N ASP A 21 -8.59 16.18 -9.41
CA ASP A 21 -10.00 15.82 -9.57
C ASP A 21 -10.28 15.14 -10.92
N GLU A 22 -9.53 15.47 -11.97
CA GLU A 22 -9.54 14.78 -13.27
C GLU A 22 -8.85 13.39 -13.23
N GLY A 23 -8.27 13.00 -12.10
CA GLY A 23 -7.61 11.71 -11.88
C GLY A 23 -6.10 11.72 -12.13
N GLU A 24 -5.46 12.89 -12.27
CA GLU A 24 -4.02 13.00 -12.43
C GLU A 24 -3.31 13.16 -11.07
N GLU A 25 -2.42 12.21 -10.74
CA GLU A 25 -1.65 12.28 -9.49
C GLU A 25 -0.63 13.44 -9.52
N VAL A 26 -0.61 14.28 -8.48
CA VAL A 26 0.34 15.40 -8.35
C VAL A 26 1.29 15.17 -7.18
N LEU A 27 2.60 15.21 -7.45
CA LEU A 27 3.66 15.09 -6.46
C LEU A 27 4.28 16.47 -6.18
N LEU A 28 3.99 17.02 -5.01
CA LEU A 28 4.52 18.29 -4.54
C LEU A 28 5.89 18.11 -3.88
N GLN A 29 6.92 18.73 -4.44
CA GLN A 29 8.27 18.77 -3.90
C GLN A 29 8.52 20.10 -3.17
N ARG A 30 8.66 20.05 -1.85
CA ARG A 30 8.80 21.24 -1.00
C ARG A 30 10.26 21.69 -0.80
N SER A 31 11.16 20.74 -0.60
CA SER A 31 12.59 20.94 -0.36
C SER A 31 13.36 19.65 -0.69
N GLU A 32 14.70 19.66 -0.57
CA GLU A 32 15.49 18.43 -0.75
C GLU A 32 14.99 17.33 0.20
N GLY A 33 14.36 16.31 -0.38
CA GLY A 33 13.88 15.12 0.33
C GLY A 33 12.42 15.14 0.78
N GLN A 34 11.73 16.29 0.80
CA GLN A 34 10.32 16.36 1.21
C GLN A 34 9.39 16.40 0.01
N ARG A 35 8.62 15.32 -0.16
CA ARG A 35 7.64 15.15 -1.23
C ARG A 35 6.29 14.78 -0.65
N TYR A 36 5.22 15.36 -1.17
CA TYR A 36 3.83 15.10 -0.77
C TYR A 36 3.05 14.65 -2.00
N LEU A 37 2.25 13.60 -1.86
CA LEU A 37 1.32 13.18 -2.90
C LEU A 37 -0.03 13.85 -2.63
N ILE A 38 -0.59 14.50 -3.65
CA ILE A 38 -1.92 15.10 -3.61
C ILE A 38 -2.85 14.16 -4.37
N ILE A 39 -3.86 13.66 -3.66
CA ILE A 39 -4.94 12.82 -4.17
C ILE A 39 -6.27 13.46 -3.75
N PRO A 40 -7.35 13.29 -4.53
CA PRO A 40 -8.64 13.84 -4.14
C PRO A 40 -9.08 13.10 -2.88
N ALA A 41 -9.39 13.86 -1.82
CA ALA A 41 -10.01 13.28 -0.65
C ALA A 41 -11.39 12.80 -1.08
N GLN A 42 -11.68 11.51 -0.91
CA GLN A 42 -13.07 11.08 -0.93
C GLN A 42 -13.70 11.61 0.35
N ASP A 43 -14.91 12.19 0.26
CA ASP A 43 -15.69 12.54 1.44
C ASP A 43 -15.73 11.28 2.33
N GLU A 44 -15.03 11.30 3.45
CA GLU A 44 -15.03 10.15 4.34
C GLU A 44 -16.47 9.91 4.80
N PRO A 45 -16.97 8.66 4.83
CA PRO A 45 -17.92 8.35 5.87
C PRO A 45 -17.19 8.65 7.17
N SER A 46 -17.75 9.59 7.94
CA SER A 46 -17.37 9.82 9.33
C SER A 46 -17.14 8.49 10.03
N ASP A 47 -15.96 8.33 10.61
CA ASP A 47 -15.52 7.32 11.57
C ASP A 47 -14.29 6.55 11.06
N GLN A 48 -13.16 6.85 11.70
CA GLN A 48 -11.99 6.01 12.02
C GLN A 48 -12.02 4.53 11.61
N GLU A 49 -12.25 4.22 10.34
CA GLU A 49 -11.94 2.92 9.78
C GLU A 49 -10.53 3.03 9.23
N ASP A 50 -9.60 2.65 10.11
CA ASP A 50 -8.34 1.98 9.76
C ASP A 50 -8.27 1.63 8.27
N TYR A 51 -7.20 2.08 7.60
CA TYR A 51 -6.71 1.49 6.36
C TYR A 51 -6.37 0.01 6.61
N PHE A 52 -7.38 -0.82 6.83
CA PHE A 52 -7.28 -2.25 6.67
C PHE A 52 -7.13 -2.43 5.17
N LEU A 53 -5.91 -2.72 4.72
CA LEU A 53 -5.78 -3.47 3.48
C LEU A 53 -6.69 -4.68 3.65
N GLU A 54 -7.72 -4.78 2.80
CA GLU A 54 -8.46 -6.02 2.68
C GLU A 54 -7.43 -7.14 2.52
N PRO A 55 -7.54 -8.26 3.28
CA PRO A 55 -6.66 -9.40 3.10
C PRO A 55 -6.52 -9.68 1.62
N ASP A 56 -5.30 -9.59 1.08
CA ASP A 56 -5.06 -10.04 -0.27
C ASP A 56 -5.42 -11.54 -0.34
N GLU A 57 -5.81 -12.04 -1.51
CA GLU A 57 -6.14 -13.47 -1.68
C GLU A 57 -5.01 -14.39 -1.17
N ASP A 58 -3.78 -13.88 -1.10
CA ASP A 58 -2.61 -14.55 -0.56
C ASP A 58 -2.64 -14.66 0.98
N LEU A 59 -3.13 -13.66 1.72
CA LEU A 59 -3.34 -13.74 3.17
C LEU A 59 -4.47 -14.72 3.52
N GLU A 60 -5.54 -14.79 2.73
CA GLU A 60 -6.60 -15.81 2.93
C GLU A 60 -6.10 -17.24 2.74
N ARG A 61 -5.10 -17.43 1.86
CA ARG A 61 -4.48 -18.73 1.58
C ARG A 61 -3.29 -19.02 2.48
N ALA A 62 -2.85 -18.07 3.30
CA ALA A 62 -1.71 -18.24 4.18
C ALA A 62 -2.05 -19.24 5.29
N ILE A 63 -1.17 -20.21 5.49
CA ILE A 63 -1.23 -21.10 6.65
C ILE A 63 -0.55 -20.44 7.85
N SER A 64 -1.00 -20.77 9.05
CA SER A 64 -0.34 -20.29 10.27
C SER A 64 1.06 -20.87 10.43
N LEU A 65 1.91 -20.20 11.23
CA LEU A 65 3.27 -20.67 11.53
C LEU A 65 3.27 -22.07 12.18
N ASP A 66 2.27 -22.36 13.03
CA ASP A 66 2.13 -23.65 13.69
C ASP A 66 1.76 -24.75 12.70
N GLU A 67 0.81 -24.50 11.78
CA GLU A 67 0.46 -25.45 10.72
C GLU A 67 1.64 -25.73 9.79
N PHE A 68 2.40 -24.69 9.41
CA PHE A 68 3.62 -24.86 8.63
C PHE A 68 4.65 -25.75 9.37
N ARG A 69 4.86 -25.49 10.67
CA ARG A 69 5.81 -26.24 11.49
C ARG A 69 5.43 -27.72 11.58
N GLU A 70 4.16 -28.02 11.80
CA GLU A 70 3.67 -29.40 11.86
C GLU A 70 3.82 -30.13 10.52
N GLY A 71 3.44 -29.48 9.41
CA GLY A 71 3.61 -30.02 8.06
C GLY A 71 5.08 -30.28 7.73
N ALA A 72 5.98 -29.36 8.06
CA ALA A 72 7.42 -29.52 7.85
C ALA A 72 8.00 -30.71 8.64
N LEU A 73 7.61 -30.88 9.90
CA LEU A 73 8.05 -32.01 10.73
C LEU A 73 7.57 -33.35 10.18
N GLN A 74 6.31 -33.42 9.72
CA GLN A 74 5.78 -34.63 9.09
C GLN A 74 6.54 -34.95 7.79
N HIS A 75 6.75 -33.96 6.94
CA HIS A 75 7.47 -34.14 5.68
C HIS A 75 8.90 -34.67 5.91
N ILE A 76 9.63 -34.09 6.87
CA ILE A 76 10.97 -34.58 7.25
C ILE A 76 10.89 -36.05 7.71
N ARG A 77 9.95 -36.39 8.59
CA ARG A 77 9.80 -37.78 9.07
C ARG A 77 9.54 -38.75 7.92
N GLU A 78 8.72 -38.39 6.94
CA GLU A 78 8.46 -39.21 5.76
C GLU A 78 9.71 -39.40 4.88
N LEU A 79 10.48 -38.34 4.66
CA LEU A 79 11.73 -38.41 3.90
C LEU A 79 12.73 -39.38 4.54
N TYR A 80 12.87 -39.35 5.86
CA TYR A 80 13.76 -40.25 6.58
C TYR A 80 13.19 -41.66 6.74
N ARG A 81 11.86 -41.83 6.73
CA ARG A 81 11.21 -43.15 6.76
C ARG A 81 11.31 -43.90 5.43
N ARG A 82 11.35 -43.18 4.29
CA ARG A 82 11.57 -43.77 2.95
C ARG A 82 13.03 -44.14 2.68
N LYS A 83 13.97 -43.70 3.53
CA LYS A 83 15.41 -43.92 3.36
C LYS A 83 15.96 -45.10 4.19
N ALA A 84 15.12 -45.75 4.99
CA ALA A 84 15.40 -46.96 5.76
C ALA A 84 14.70 -48.17 5.13
#